data_AF-A0A6V9ZB08-F1
#
_entry.id   AF-A0A6V9ZB08-F1
#
_cell.length_a   1.000
_cell.length_b   1.000
_cell.length_c   1.000
_cell.angle_alpha   90.00
_cell.angle_beta   90.00
_cell.angle_gamma   90.00
#
_symmetry.space_group_name_H-M   'P 1'
#
loop_
_entity.id
_entity.type
_entity.pdbx_description
1 polymer ?
#
loop_
_entity_poly.entity_id
_entity_poly.type
_entity_poly.pdbx_seq_one_letter_code
_entity_poly.pdbx_strand_id
1 'polypeptide(L)'
;MTALDKQALRERYSPKPVPKCHICGEEMTIQHMSASRITYGCTGEGDDGYFKFGRTFTDEHYEKSRVTVVDVSDPDVLALLDELEHYKSREERVTKLVLDNSTSWDVLYEKLEAAEKRNAEQREYYEGVIADGSKRIAELEARAVNLPKRSVGEVMHLSGFSRDYAEGWCAGNDNAIHEIRAAGIGVKQQEDSVDSDVGSRNQPGMVVAVHIGAGDFVKVKGQVFEVEETDFDDHDVTLWFVGGNALKCAAGCQVEVVSAPVAAGIKVKEE
;
A
#
# COMPACT_ATOMS: atom_id res chain seq x y z
N MET A 1 -39.43 -28.77 18.08
CA MET A 1 -39.56 -28.53 19.54
C MET A 1 -40.95 -27.98 19.78
N THR A 2 -41.78 -28.65 20.56
CA THR A 2 -43.07 -28.11 20.99
C THR A 2 -42.83 -26.80 21.73
N ALA A 3 -43.60 -25.76 21.42
CA ALA A 3 -43.50 -24.49 22.11
C ALA A 3 -43.76 -24.76 23.60
N LEU A 4 -42.72 -24.58 24.43
CA LEU A 4 -42.83 -24.76 25.86
C LEU A 4 -43.79 -23.70 26.38
N ASP A 5 -44.96 -24.12 26.86
CA ASP A 5 -45.94 -23.21 27.43
C ASP A 5 -45.47 -22.75 28.82
N LYS A 6 -44.75 -21.62 28.83
CA LYS A 6 -44.20 -21.03 30.06
C LYS A 6 -45.30 -20.63 31.03
N GLN A 7 -46.48 -20.23 30.53
CA GLN A 7 -47.60 -19.82 31.37
C GLN A 7 -48.17 -21.05 32.10
N ALA A 8 -48.39 -22.15 31.38
CA ALA A 8 -48.83 -23.40 31.98
C ALA A 8 -47.81 -23.94 33.02
N LEU A 9 -46.50 -23.75 32.78
CA LEU A 9 -45.47 -24.11 33.77
C LEU A 9 -45.52 -23.20 34.99
N ARG A 10 -45.66 -21.88 34.81
CA ARG A 10 -45.82 -20.94 35.94
C ARG A 10 -47.02 -21.31 36.80
N GLU A 11 -48.17 -21.61 36.18
CA GLU A 11 -49.38 -22.00 36.89
C GLU A 11 -49.22 -23.33 37.64
N ARG A 12 -48.53 -24.30 37.03
CA ARG A 12 -48.31 -25.63 37.64
C ARG A 12 -47.40 -25.59 38.86
N TYR A 13 -46.33 -24.78 38.81
CA TYR A 13 -45.33 -24.68 39.88
C TYR A 13 -45.61 -23.52 40.85
N SER A 14 -46.67 -22.75 40.63
CA SER A 14 -47.15 -21.75 41.59
C SER A 14 -47.76 -22.41 42.83
N PRO A 15 -47.64 -21.77 44.02
CA PRO A 15 -48.31 -22.22 45.24
C PRO A 15 -49.81 -22.47 45.03
N LYS A 16 -50.29 -23.64 45.45
CA LYS A 16 -51.72 -23.97 45.36
C LYS A 16 -52.52 -23.21 46.41
N PRO A 17 -53.70 -22.66 46.07
CA PRO A 17 -54.56 -22.01 47.03
C PRO A 17 -55.09 -23.01 48.05
N VAL A 18 -55.37 -22.52 49.26
CA VAL A 18 -55.95 -23.32 50.35
C VAL A 18 -57.35 -23.81 49.94
N PRO A 19 -57.64 -25.12 50.04
CA PRO A 19 -58.95 -25.65 49.67
C PRO A 19 -60.04 -25.22 50.67
N LYS A 20 -61.25 -25.06 50.16
CA LYS A 20 -62.44 -24.82 50.97
C LYS A 20 -63.07 -26.15 51.41
N CYS A 21 -63.68 -26.15 52.58
CA CYS A 21 -64.39 -27.29 53.11
C CYS A 21 -65.63 -27.59 52.24
N HIS A 22 -65.77 -28.83 51.79
CA HIS A 22 -66.94 -29.25 51.00
C HIS A 22 -68.24 -29.40 51.84
N ILE A 23 -68.15 -29.34 53.17
CA ILE A 23 -69.29 -29.48 54.09
C ILE A 23 -69.83 -28.10 54.50
N CYS A 24 -68.96 -27.15 54.87
CA CYS A 24 -69.37 -25.81 55.34
C CYS A 24 -68.91 -24.63 54.45
N GLY A 25 -68.04 -24.86 53.48
CA GLY A 25 -67.56 -23.81 52.56
C GLY A 25 -66.45 -22.91 53.09
N GLU A 26 -66.09 -23.01 54.37
CA GLU A 26 -65.00 -22.23 54.97
C GLU A 26 -63.61 -22.68 54.51
N GLU A 27 -62.63 -21.77 54.56
CA GLU A 27 -61.23 -22.10 54.28
C GLU A 27 -60.70 -23.10 55.32
N MET A 28 -60.03 -24.13 54.82
CA MET A 28 -59.48 -25.18 55.65
C MET A 28 -58.10 -24.79 56.16
N THR A 29 -57.68 -25.35 57.29
CA THR A 29 -56.33 -25.13 57.80
C THR A 29 -55.47 -26.38 57.61
N ILE A 30 -54.15 -26.16 57.61
CA ILE A 30 -53.18 -27.25 57.51
C ILE A 30 -53.20 -28.04 58.82
N GLN A 31 -53.49 -29.34 58.71
CA GLN A 31 -53.50 -30.26 59.85
C GLN A 31 -52.22 -31.09 59.92
N HIS A 32 -51.64 -31.40 58.76
CA HIS A 32 -50.41 -32.16 58.65
C HIS A 32 -49.71 -31.88 57.32
N MET A 33 -48.39 -31.78 57.35
CA MET A 33 -47.55 -31.64 56.15
C MET A 33 -46.50 -32.75 56.14
N SER A 34 -46.48 -33.54 55.05
CA SER A 34 -45.42 -34.51 54.79
C SER A 34 -44.88 -34.29 53.39
N ALA A 35 -43.71 -33.64 53.30
CA ALA A 35 -43.07 -33.24 52.06
C ALA A 35 -44.06 -32.57 51.08
N SER A 36 -44.39 -33.24 49.98
CA SER A 36 -45.31 -32.75 48.94
C SER A 36 -46.79 -33.03 49.22
N ARG A 37 -47.16 -33.64 50.35
CA ARG A 37 -48.56 -33.92 50.70
C ARG A 37 -48.98 -33.06 51.88
N ILE A 38 -49.90 -32.15 51.62
CA ILE A 38 -50.50 -31.27 52.62
C ILE A 38 -51.92 -31.76 52.87
N THR A 39 -52.20 -32.14 54.12
CA THR A 39 -53.56 -32.49 54.54
C THR A 39 -54.22 -31.27 55.18
N TYR A 40 -55.28 -30.82 54.55
CA TYR A 40 -56.15 -29.76 55.05
C TYR A 40 -57.32 -30.37 55.81
N GLY A 41 -57.78 -29.70 56.86
CA GLY A 41 -58.99 -30.05 57.63
C GLY A 41 -59.74 -28.79 58.06
N CYS A 42 -61.06 -28.89 58.24
CA CYS A 42 -61.86 -27.78 58.78
C CYS A 42 -61.70 -27.73 60.29
N THR A 43 -61.21 -26.61 60.84
CA THR A 43 -61.14 -26.44 62.30
C THR A 43 -62.55 -26.28 62.88
N GLY A 44 -62.82 -27.05 63.92
CA GLY A 44 -64.02 -26.88 64.72
C GLY A 44 -63.97 -25.66 65.64
N GLU A 45 -62.78 -25.11 65.87
CA GLU A 45 -62.53 -23.95 66.73
C GLU A 45 -62.89 -22.65 65.99
N GLY A 46 -63.71 -21.82 66.63
CA GLY A 46 -64.07 -20.48 66.19
C GLY A 46 -63.06 -19.43 66.68
N ASP A 47 -63.22 -18.20 66.22
CA ASP A 47 -62.31 -17.09 66.53
C ASP A 47 -62.32 -16.67 68.02
N ASP A 48 -63.30 -17.18 68.79
CA ASP A 48 -63.49 -16.96 70.22
C ASP A 48 -62.84 -18.04 71.11
N GLY A 49 -62.14 -19.01 70.51
CA GLY A 49 -61.55 -20.15 71.22
C GLY A 49 -62.57 -21.20 71.69
N TYR A 50 -63.84 -21.06 71.28
CA TYR A 50 -64.88 -22.06 71.49
C TYR A 50 -65.18 -22.83 70.20
N PHE A 51 -65.82 -24.00 70.31
CA PHE A 51 -66.25 -24.74 69.13
C PHE A 51 -67.37 -24.00 68.40
N LYS A 52 -67.28 -23.97 67.06
CA LYS A 52 -68.33 -23.45 66.17
C LYS A 52 -69.66 -24.13 66.50
N PHE A 53 -70.74 -23.38 66.38
CA PHE A 53 -72.08 -23.83 66.79
C PHE A 53 -72.44 -25.19 66.14
N GLY A 54 -72.79 -26.17 66.96
CA GLY A 54 -73.12 -27.54 66.52
C GLY A 54 -71.94 -28.49 66.36
N ARG A 55 -70.72 -28.11 66.77
CA ARG A 55 -69.51 -28.95 66.70
C ARG A 55 -69.05 -29.45 68.07
N THR A 56 -68.35 -30.58 68.09
CA THR A 56 -67.79 -31.21 69.29
C THR A 56 -66.27 -31.42 69.18
N PHE A 57 -65.61 -31.72 70.30
CA PHE A 57 -64.15 -31.92 70.37
C PHE A 57 -63.63 -33.02 69.41
N THR A 58 -64.46 -34.02 69.11
CA THR A 58 -64.24 -35.05 68.09
C THR A 58 -65.38 -35.01 67.09
N ASP A 59 -65.53 -33.89 66.39
CA ASP A 59 -66.62 -33.75 65.42
C ASP A 59 -66.32 -34.58 64.17
N GLU A 60 -67.30 -35.39 63.77
CA GLU A 60 -67.32 -36.15 62.51
C GLU A 60 -67.04 -35.24 61.30
N HIS A 61 -67.38 -33.95 61.42
CA HIS A 61 -67.02 -32.94 60.43
C HIS A 61 -65.52 -32.82 60.23
N TYR A 62 -64.72 -32.79 61.29
CA TYR A 62 -63.26 -32.67 61.18
C TYR A 62 -62.71 -33.85 60.36
N GLU A 63 -63.08 -35.08 60.70
CA GLU A 63 -62.63 -36.29 60.00
C GLU A 63 -63.11 -36.34 58.55
N LYS A 64 -64.40 -36.10 58.30
CA LYS A 64 -64.99 -36.11 56.95
C LYS A 64 -64.50 -34.97 56.07
N SER A 65 -64.12 -33.84 56.65
CA SER A 65 -63.66 -32.68 55.88
C SER A 65 -62.26 -32.83 55.30
N ARG A 66 -61.45 -33.79 55.78
CA ARG A 66 -60.02 -33.87 55.43
C ARG A 66 -59.79 -34.11 53.94
N VAL A 67 -58.96 -33.27 53.34
CA VAL A 67 -58.50 -33.40 51.95
C VAL A 67 -56.98 -33.35 51.94
N THR A 68 -56.35 -34.27 51.21
CA THR A 68 -54.90 -34.23 50.99
C THR A 68 -54.63 -33.72 49.59
N VAL A 69 -53.93 -32.60 49.50
CA VAL A 69 -53.48 -32.00 48.24
C VAL A 69 -52.00 -32.33 48.06
N VAL A 70 -51.64 -32.76 46.86
CA VAL A 70 -50.23 -32.87 46.47
C VAL A 70 -49.76 -31.50 46.04
N ASP A 71 -48.86 -30.91 46.80
CA ASP A 71 -48.16 -29.69 46.46
C ASP A 71 -46.96 -30.01 45.55
N VAL A 72 -46.96 -29.42 44.35
CA VAL A 72 -45.88 -29.55 43.35
C VAL A 72 -45.24 -28.21 43.07
N SER A 73 -45.52 -27.20 43.89
CA SER A 73 -44.97 -25.87 43.74
C SER A 73 -43.47 -25.89 43.97
N ASP A 74 -42.75 -25.19 43.10
CA ASP A 74 -41.29 -25.16 43.09
C ASP A 74 -40.81 -23.75 42.76
N PRO A 75 -40.26 -23.01 43.75
CA PRO A 75 -39.80 -21.64 43.54
C PRO A 75 -38.58 -21.57 42.62
N ASP A 76 -37.75 -22.61 42.56
CA ASP A 76 -36.55 -22.63 41.73
C ASP A 76 -36.94 -22.71 40.25
N VAL A 77 -37.98 -23.49 39.93
CA VAL A 77 -38.53 -23.53 38.55
C VAL A 77 -39.10 -22.18 38.13
N LEU A 78 -39.77 -21.46 39.03
CA LEU A 78 -40.30 -20.12 38.72
C LEU A 78 -39.17 -19.10 38.49
N ALA A 79 -38.13 -19.14 39.33
CA ALA A 79 -36.94 -18.29 39.17
C ALA A 79 -36.24 -18.55 37.82
N LEU A 80 -36.10 -19.81 37.42
CA LEU A 80 -35.55 -20.18 36.12
C LEU A 80 -36.41 -19.68 34.94
N LEU A 81 -37.73 -19.63 35.09
CA LEU A 81 -38.62 -19.07 34.06
C LEU A 81 -38.45 -17.55 33.93
N ASP A 82 -38.30 -16.84 35.05
CA ASP A 82 -38.00 -15.39 35.09
C ASP A 82 -36.65 -15.10 34.41
N GLU A 83 -35.61 -15.86 34.75
CA GLU A 83 -34.29 -15.74 34.12
C GLU A 83 -34.38 -15.98 32.60
N LEU A 84 -35.09 -17.02 32.17
CA LEU A 84 -35.25 -17.34 30.76
C LEU A 84 -36.00 -16.24 29.98
N GLU A 85 -36.99 -15.59 30.60
CA GLU A 85 -37.66 -14.42 30.01
C GLU A 85 -36.71 -13.21 29.92
N HIS A 86 -35.90 -12.99 30.94
CA HIS A 86 -34.87 -11.95 30.92
C HIS A 86 -33.85 -12.16 29.80
N TYR A 87 -33.32 -13.38 29.64
CA TYR A 87 -32.38 -13.71 28.56
C TYR A 87 -32.99 -13.51 27.18
N LYS A 88 -34.24 -13.94 26.95
CA LYS A 88 -34.93 -13.71 25.67
C LYS A 88 -35.08 -12.22 25.35
N SER A 89 -35.51 -11.42 26.33
CA SER A 89 -35.60 -9.96 26.15
C SER A 89 -34.25 -9.34 25.80
N ARG A 90 -33.15 -9.84 26.39
CA ARG A 90 -31.80 -9.39 26.06
C ARG A 90 -31.37 -9.81 24.65
N GLU A 91 -31.66 -11.04 24.23
CA GLU A 91 -31.39 -11.51 22.87
C GLU A 91 -32.12 -10.66 21.81
N GLU A 92 -33.38 -10.32 22.04
CA GLU A 92 -34.15 -9.44 21.16
C GLU A 92 -33.52 -8.05 21.04
N ARG A 93 -33.07 -7.47 22.16
CA ARG A 93 -32.36 -6.19 22.18
C ARG A 93 -31.04 -6.25 21.43
N VAL A 94 -30.26 -7.31 21.62
CA VAL A 94 -28.98 -7.51 20.93
C VAL A 94 -29.22 -7.67 19.42
N THR A 95 -30.22 -8.45 19.03
CA THR A 95 -30.59 -8.64 17.62
C THR A 95 -30.94 -7.31 16.96
N LYS A 96 -31.73 -6.47 17.64
CA LYS A 96 -32.04 -5.13 17.15
C LYS A 96 -30.80 -4.25 17.00
N LEU A 97 -29.92 -4.22 18.01
CA LEU A 97 -28.67 -3.46 17.96
C LEU A 97 -27.75 -3.93 16.81
N VAL A 98 -27.66 -5.23 16.58
CA VAL A 98 -26.85 -5.80 15.48
C VAL A 98 -27.40 -5.36 14.13
N LEU A 99 -28.73 -5.39 13.94
CA LEU A 99 -29.37 -4.92 12.71
C LEU A 99 -29.16 -3.41 12.49
N ASP A 100 -29.37 -2.59 13.52
CA ASP A 100 -29.15 -1.14 13.46
C ASP A 100 -27.68 -0.83 13.16
N ASN A 101 -26.74 -1.57 13.76
CA ASN A 101 -25.31 -1.41 13.48
C ASN A 101 -24.95 -1.84 12.06
N SER A 102 -25.51 -2.96 11.56
CA SER A 102 -25.31 -3.42 10.18
C SER A 102 -25.72 -2.36 9.16
N THR A 103 -26.92 -1.80 9.31
CA THR A 103 -27.39 -0.73 8.41
C THR A 103 -26.52 0.52 8.48
N SER A 104 -25.99 0.85 9.66
CA SER A 104 -25.04 1.94 9.82
C SER A 104 -23.71 1.68 9.10
N TRP A 105 -23.23 0.44 9.09
CA TRP A 105 -22.01 0.07 8.37
C TRP A 105 -22.21 0.12 6.86
N ASP A 106 -23.35 -0.34 6.34
CA ASP A 106 -23.66 -0.28 4.90
C ASP A 106 -23.57 1.15 4.37
N VAL A 107 -24.17 2.11 5.08
CA VAL A 107 -24.09 3.55 4.75
C VAL A 107 -22.66 4.09 4.78
N LEU A 108 -21.82 3.59 5.69
CA LEU A 108 -20.41 4.01 5.76
C LEU A 108 -19.61 3.45 4.58
N TYR A 109 -19.84 2.19 4.19
CA TYR A 109 -19.19 1.59 3.03
C TYR A 109 -19.57 2.31 1.73
N GLU A 110 -20.85 2.64 1.52
CA GLU A 110 -21.27 3.41 0.35
C GLU A 110 -20.57 4.78 0.27
N LYS A 111 -20.42 5.47 1.40
CA LYS A 111 -19.70 6.74 1.46
C LYS A 111 -18.21 6.58 1.16
N LEU A 112 -17.61 5.48 1.61
CA LEU A 112 -16.21 5.17 1.34
C LEU A 112 -16.00 4.91 -0.15
N GLU A 113 -16.80 4.05 -0.77
CA GLU A 113 -16.74 3.76 -2.20
C GLU A 113 -16.94 5.03 -3.05
N ALA A 114 -17.89 5.88 -2.67
CA ALA A 114 -18.12 7.15 -3.35
C ALA A 114 -16.92 8.12 -3.20
N ALA A 115 -16.23 8.11 -2.06
CA ALA A 115 -15.04 8.93 -1.84
C ALA A 115 -13.83 8.41 -2.62
N GLU A 116 -13.63 7.09 -2.65
CA GLU A 116 -12.58 6.44 -3.43
C GLU A 116 -12.76 6.72 -4.93
N LYS A 117 -13.99 6.62 -5.44
CA LYS A 117 -14.31 6.97 -6.83
C LYS A 117 -13.97 8.42 -7.15
N ARG A 118 -14.35 9.38 -6.28
CA ARG A 118 -13.99 10.80 -6.47
C ARG A 118 -12.48 11.02 -6.48
N ASN A 119 -11.74 10.33 -5.60
CA ASN A 119 -10.28 10.42 -5.59
C ASN A 119 -9.65 9.86 -6.87
N ALA A 120 -10.18 8.75 -7.39
CA ALA A 120 -9.73 8.17 -8.66
C ALA A 120 -9.98 9.12 -9.83
N GLU A 121 -11.19 9.71 -9.93
CA GLU A 121 -11.52 10.70 -10.96
C GLU A 121 -10.64 11.96 -10.87
N GLN A 122 -10.38 12.46 -9.66
CA GLN A 122 -9.46 13.59 -9.46
C GLN A 122 -8.04 13.24 -9.89
N ARG A 123 -7.58 12.04 -9.57
CA ARG A 123 -6.25 11.58 -9.98
C ARG A 123 -6.11 11.53 -11.50
N GLU A 124 -7.08 10.97 -12.19
CA GLU A 124 -7.10 10.92 -13.66
C GLU A 124 -7.09 12.34 -14.26
N TYR A 125 -7.89 13.25 -13.69
CA TYR A 125 -7.88 14.66 -14.11
C TYR A 125 -6.50 15.30 -13.97
N TYR A 126 -5.85 15.16 -12.81
CA TYR A 126 -4.52 15.74 -12.59
C TYR A 126 -3.45 15.09 -13.46
N GLU A 127 -3.50 13.76 -13.65
CA GLU A 127 -2.60 13.06 -14.56
C GLU A 127 -2.74 13.58 -16.00
N GLY A 128 -3.97 13.84 -16.46
CA GLY A 128 -4.23 14.45 -17.76
C GLY A 128 -3.70 15.88 -17.89
N VAL A 129 -3.93 16.74 -16.89
CA VAL A 129 -3.42 18.13 -16.87
C VAL A 129 -1.89 18.14 -16.87
N ILE A 130 -1.26 17.27 -16.08
CA ILE A 130 0.20 17.16 -16.02
C ILE A 130 0.75 16.66 -17.37
N ALA A 131 0.10 15.69 -18.01
CA ALA A 131 0.53 15.17 -19.30
C ALA A 131 0.46 16.24 -20.40
N ASP A 132 -0.66 16.98 -20.49
CA ASP A 132 -0.81 18.08 -21.47
C ASP A 132 0.19 19.21 -21.20
N GLY A 133 0.35 19.60 -19.93
CA GLY A 133 1.35 20.58 -19.51
C GLY A 133 2.78 20.16 -19.86
N SER A 134 3.14 18.91 -19.58
CA SER A 134 4.47 18.36 -19.89
C SER A 134 4.73 18.33 -21.39
N LYS A 135 3.72 17.96 -22.19
CA LYS A 135 3.81 17.99 -23.65
C LYS A 135 4.07 19.41 -24.16
N ARG A 136 3.32 20.40 -23.68
CA ARG A 136 3.50 21.80 -24.08
C ARG A 136 4.87 22.35 -23.67
N ILE A 137 5.38 21.97 -22.49
CA ILE A 137 6.74 22.33 -22.06
C ILE A 137 7.76 21.74 -23.03
N ALA A 138 7.68 20.44 -23.34
CA ALA A 138 8.58 19.80 -24.30
C ALA A 138 8.53 20.46 -25.70
N GLU A 139 7.33 20.80 -26.19
CA GLU A 139 7.18 21.54 -27.45
C GLU A 139 7.82 22.94 -27.41
N LEU A 140 7.76 23.63 -26.27
CA LEU A 140 8.40 24.94 -26.09
C LEU A 140 9.92 24.82 -25.96
N GLU A 141 10.42 23.83 -25.23
CA GLU A 141 11.85 23.53 -25.08
C GLU A 141 12.50 23.10 -26.40
N ALA A 142 11.76 22.42 -27.27
CA ALA A 142 12.22 22.07 -28.61
C ALA A 142 12.30 23.26 -29.58
N ARG A 143 11.66 24.40 -29.28
CA ARG A 143 11.74 25.59 -30.14
C ARG A 143 13.11 26.25 -29.98
N ALA A 144 13.84 26.30 -31.07
CA ALA A 144 15.10 27.02 -31.17
C ALA A 144 14.99 28.22 -32.10
N VAL A 145 15.59 29.34 -31.71
CA VAL A 145 15.74 30.51 -32.59
C VAL A 145 16.87 30.28 -33.59
N ASN A 146 16.72 30.87 -34.77
CA ASN A 146 17.75 30.81 -35.79
C ASN A 146 18.56 32.10 -35.76
N LEU A 147 19.82 32.02 -35.32
CA LEU A 147 20.78 33.11 -35.40
C LEU A 147 21.98 32.59 -36.22
N PRO A 148 22.12 32.99 -37.50
CA PRO A 148 23.16 32.44 -38.35
C PRO A 148 24.54 32.86 -37.84
N LYS A 149 25.47 31.91 -37.77
CA LYS A 149 26.89 32.20 -37.63
C LYS A 149 27.45 32.48 -39.03
N ARG A 150 28.18 33.58 -39.14
CA ARG A 150 28.89 33.95 -40.36
C ARG A 150 30.32 34.28 -40.00
N SER A 151 31.23 33.86 -40.85
CA SER A 151 32.62 34.30 -40.79
C SER A 151 32.73 35.79 -41.09
N VAL A 152 33.79 36.41 -40.58
CA VAL A 152 34.11 37.82 -40.86
C VAL A 152 34.18 38.07 -42.37
N GLY A 153 34.76 37.14 -43.14
CA GLY A 153 34.84 37.22 -44.60
C GLY A 153 33.48 37.25 -45.29
N GLU A 154 32.54 36.40 -44.89
CA GLU A 154 31.17 36.41 -45.42
C GLU A 154 30.44 37.72 -45.10
N VAL A 155 30.61 38.24 -43.89
CA VAL A 155 30.00 39.51 -43.49
C VAL A 155 30.63 40.68 -44.26
N MET A 156 31.95 40.66 -44.50
CA MET A 156 32.63 41.64 -45.35
C MET A 156 32.05 41.62 -46.77
N HIS A 157 31.83 40.45 -47.37
CA HIS A 157 31.21 40.33 -48.69
C HIS A 157 29.80 40.93 -48.75
N LEU A 158 29.03 40.84 -47.67
CA LEU A 158 27.65 41.36 -47.59
C LEU A 158 27.58 42.86 -47.27
N SER A 159 28.60 43.40 -46.59
CA SER A 159 28.60 44.76 -46.03
C SER A 159 29.43 45.77 -46.82
N GLY A 160 29.99 45.38 -47.96
CA GLY A 160 30.85 46.25 -48.77
C GLY A 160 32.30 46.32 -48.29
N PHE A 161 32.83 45.21 -47.77
CA PHE A 161 34.23 44.95 -47.41
C PHE A 161 34.80 45.78 -46.24
N SER A 162 33.95 46.30 -45.35
CA SER A 162 34.42 46.90 -44.10
C SER A 162 34.79 45.82 -43.07
N ARG A 163 36.08 45.74 -42.72
CA ARG A 163 36.60 44.77 -41.74
C ARG A 163 36.12 45.06 -40.33
N ASP A 164 36.23 46.31 -39.87
CA ASP A 164 35.85 46.72 -38.51
C ASP A 164 34.35 46.51 -38.26
N TYR A 165 33.52 46.79 -39.28
CA TYR A 165 32.08 46.51 -39.20
C TYR A 165 31.81 45.00 -39.11
N ALA A 166 32.49 44.19 -39.92
CA ALA A 166 32.29 42.74 -39.94
C ALA A 166 32.71 42.07 -38.63
N GLU A 167 33.85 42.47 -38.04
CA GLU A 167 34.29 41.99 -36.73
C GLU A 167 33.33 42.40 -35.62
N GLY A 168 32.85 43.65 -35.62
CA GLY A 168 31.86 44.13 -34.66
C GLY A 168 30.51 43.40 -34.78
N TRP A 169 30.06 43.09 -36.01
CA TRP A 169 28.86 42.30 -36.24
C TRP A 169 29.02 40.86 -35.71
N CYS A 170 30.13 40.19 -36.01
CA CYS A 170 30.39 38.82 -35.54
C CYS A 170 30.45 38.77 -34.01
N ALA A 171 31.18 39.69 -33.37
CA ALA A 171 31.27 39.77 -31.91
C ALA A 171 29.91 40.06 -31.25
N GLY A 172 29.11 40.96 -31.85
CA GLY A 172 27.75 41.24 -31.38
C GLY A 172 26.81 40.03 -31.52
N ASN A 173 26.94 39.29 -32.63
CA ASN A 173 26.16 38.08 -32.89
C ASN A 173 26.52 36.95 -31.91
N ASP A 174 27.81 36.73 -31.64
CA ASP A 174 28.26 35.74 -30.66
C ASP A 174 27.79 36.08 -29.24
N ASN A 175 27.84 37.37 -28.86
CA ASN A 175 27.31 37.82 -27.59
C ASN A 175 25.78 37.62 -27.50
N ALA A 176 25.03 37.91 -28.56
CA ALA A 176 23.60 37.65 -28.60
C ALA A 176 23.29 36.15 -28.44
N ILE A 177 24.04 35.27 -29.11
CA ILE A 177 23.90 33.81 -28.96
C ILE A 177 24.18 33.38 -27.52
N HIS A 178 25.23 33.94 -26.89
CA HIS A 178 25.57 33.67 -25.50
C HIS A 178 24.43 34.02 -24.55
N GLU A 179 23.91 35.25 -24.64
CA GLU A 179 22.82 35.72 -23.77
C GLU A 179 21.51 34.94 -23.99
N ILE A 180 21.17 34.59 -25.23
CA ILE A 180 20.00 33.77 -25.54
C ILE A 180 20.10 32.38 -24.91
N ARG A 181 21.29 31.76 -24.97
CA ARG A 181 21.56 30.46 -24.32
C ARG A 181 21.56 30.57 -22.81
N ALA A 182 22.12 31.63 -22.25
CA ALA A 182 22.10 31.91 -20.81
C ALA A 182 20.67 32.06 -20.27
N ALA A 183 19.74 32.58 -21.10
CA ALA A 183 18.32 32.63 -20.81
C ALA A 183 17.58 31.29 -20.99
N GLY A 184 18.28 30.20 -21.33
CA GLY A 184 17.71 28.85 -21.50
C GLY A 184 16.98 28.64 -22.83
N ILE A 185 17.18 29.51 -23.83
CA ILE A 185 16.56 29.40 -25.15
C ILE A 185 17.51 28.68 -26.11
N GLY A 186 17.01 27.67 -26.82
CA GLY A 186 17.78 26.96 -27.85
C GLY A 186 18.14 27.88 -29.02
N VAL A 187 19.37 27.79 -29.51
CA VAL A 187 19.82 28.45 -30.75
C VAL A 187 20.30 27.38 -31.72
N LYS A 188 19.75 27.37 -32.95
CA LYS A 188 20.17 26.43 -33.99
C LYS A 188 21.66 26.61 -34.27
N GLN A 189 22.44 25.54 -34.14
CA GLN A 189 23.81 25.52 -34.65
C GLN A 189 23.72 25.41 -36.18
N GLN A 190 24.35 26.33 -36.90
CA GLN A 190 24.72 26.03 -38.28
C GLN A 190 25.82 24.96 -38.20
N GLU A 191 25.68 23.90 -38.99
CA GLU A 191 26.76 22.96 -39.22
C GLU A 191 27.89 23.74 -39.89
N ASP A 192 28.77 24.30 -39.07
CA ASP A 192 30.07 24.74 -39.53
C ASP A 192 30.74 23.46 -40.02
N SER A 193 31.03 23.37 -41.32
CA SER A 193 31.95 22.38 -41.87
C SER A 193 33.35 22.74 -41.34
N VAL A 194 33.59 22.49 -40.05
CA VAL A 194 34.91 22.64 -39.46
C VAL A 194 35.64 21.34 -39.75
N ASP A 195 36.45 21.35 -40.81
CA ASP A 195 37.54 20.40 -41.00
C ASP A 195 38.39 20.40 -39.73
N SER A 196 38.08 19.46 -38.83
CA SER A 196 38.83 19.22 -37.61
C SER A 196 39.27 17.76 -37.60
N ASP A 197 40.19 17.47 -38.54
CA ASP A 197 41.01 16.26 -38.61
C ASP A 197 41.95 16.14 -37.39
N VAL A 198 41.39 16.00 -36.18
CA VAL A 198 42.16 15.71 -34.95
C VAL A 198 41.61 14.49 -34.19
N GLY A 199 40.62 13.79 -34.74
CA GLY A 199 39.94 12.67 -34.06
C GLY A 199 40.41 11.24 -34.36
N SER A 200 41.35 11.02 -35.29
CA SER A 200 41.61 9.65 -35.83
C SER A 200 42.90 8.98 -35.36
N ARG A 201 43.63 9.53 -34.39
CA ARG A 201 44.86 8.90 -33.85
C ARG A 201 44.43 7.90 -32.77
N ASN A 202 44.71 6.61 -32.97
CA ASN A 202 44.49 5.47 -32.06
C ASN A 202 43.29 4.56 -32.37
N GLN A 203 42.98 4.32 -33.65
CA GLN A 203 42.16 3.17 -34.02
C GLN A 203 43.03 1.91 -34.17
N PRO A 204 42.66 0.76 -33.57
CA PRO A 204 43.37 -0.50 -33.75
C PRO A 204 43.35 -0.93 -35.23
N GLY A 205 44.51 -1.31 -35.76
CA GLY A 205 44.64 -1.68 -37.18
C GLY A 205 46.05 -1.50 -37.71
N MET A 206 46.22 -1.67 -39.02
CA MET A 206 47.50 -1.47 -39.69
C MET A 206 47.75 0.02 -39.91
N VAL A 207 48.65 0.60 -39.12
CA VAL A 207 49.01 2.02 -39.16
C VAL A 207 50.41 2.16 -39.76
N VAL A 208 50.61 3.17 -40.60
CA VAL A 208 51.94 3.48 -41.14
C VAL A 208 52.83 3.96 -40.00
N ALA A 209 54.06 3.44 -39.88
CA ALA A 209 54.96 3.67 -38.76
C ALA A 209 55.19 5.16 -38.42
N VAL A 210 55.09 6.05 -39.42
CA VAL A 210 55.18 7.52 -39.24
C VAL A 210 54.05 8.13 -38.40
N HIS A 211 52.93 7.45 -38.29
CA HIS A 211 51.77 7.93 -37.54
C HIS A 211 51.63 7.28 -36.16
N ILE A 212 52.61 6.48 -35.75
CA ILE A 212 52.65 5.84 -34.43
C ILE A 212 53.40 6.75 -33.46
N GLY A 213 52.79 7.00 -32.31
CA GLY A 213 53.34 7.88 -31.28
C GLY A 213 53.68 7.16 -29.98
N ALA A 214 54.35 7.87 -29.08
CA ALA A 214 54.53 7.42 -27.71
C ALA A 214 53.17 7.17 -27.03
N GLY A 215 53.04 6.03 -26.35
CA GLY A 215 51.82 5.55 -25.71
C GLY A 215 50.95 4.63 -26.58
N ASP A 216 51.28 4.43 -27.86
CA ASP A 216 50.61 3.43 -28.69
C ASP A 216 51.10 2.01 -28.37
N PHE A 217 50.21 1.03 -28.48
CA PHE A 217 50.57 -0.39 -28.32
C PHE A 217 50.66 -1.02 -29.70
N VAL A 218 51.81 -1.59 -30.04
CA VAL A 218 52.03 -2.24 -31.34
C VAL A 218 52.33 -3.71 -31.18
N LYS A 219 51.89 -4.52 -32.15
CA LYS A 219 52.16 -5.95 -32.17
C LYS A 219 53.29 -6.26 -33.14
N VAL A 220 54.41 -6.72 -32.60
CA VAL A 220 55.61 -7.07 -33.37
C VAL A 220 55.93 -8.54 -33.11
N LYS A 221 55.94 -9.36 -34.18
CA LYS A 221 56.24 -10.82 -34.11
C LYS A 221 55.38 -11.58 -33.08
N GLY A 222 54.13 -11.16 -32.88
CA GLY A 222 53.17 -11.81 -31.99
C GLY A 222 53.19 -11.35 -30.53
N GLN A 223 54.11 -10.44 -30.16
CA GLN A 223 54.15 -9.80 -28.83
C GLN A 223 53.69 -8.33 -28.94
N VAL A 224 53.03 -7.84 -27.89
CA VAL A 224 52.55 -6.45 -27.81
C VAL A 224 53.55 -5.64 -27.01
N PHE A 225 53.96 -4.50 -27.57
CA PHE A 225 54.88 -3.56 -26.96
C PHE A 225 54.25 -2.18 -26.88
N GLU A 226 54.48 -1.48 -25.79
CA GLU A 226 54.14 -0.06 -25.65
C GLU A 226 55.29 0.78 -26.22
N VAL A 227 54.96 1.74 -27.08
CA VAL A 227 55.91 2.66 -27.69
C VAL A 227 56.25 3.75 -26.67
N GLU A 228 57.51 3.83 -26.28
CA GLU A 228 58.04 4.84 -25.37
C GLU A 228 58.42 6.12 -26.13
N GLU A 229 59.06 5.99 -27.28
CA GLU A 229 59.54 7.11 -28.11
C GLU A 229 59.59 6.72 -29.58
N THR A 230 59.37 7.69 -30.48
CA THR A 230 59.44 7.49 -31.93
C THR A 230 60.38 8.48 -32.58
N ASP A 231 61.43 7.95 -33.22
CA ASP A 231 62.44 8.71 -33.94
C ASP A 231 62.28 8.53 -35.46
N PHE A 232 62.42 9.63 -36.20
CA PHE A 232 62.31 9.67 -37.65
C PHE A 232 63.59 10.23 -38.27
N ASP A 233 64.29 9.42 -39.06
CA ASP A 233 65.38 9.83 -39.93
C ASP A 233 64.90 9.82 -41.40
N ASP A 234 65.65 10.45 -42.31
CA ASP A 234 65.24 10.78 -43.70
C ASP A 234 64.61 9.62 -44.53
N HIS A 235 64.77 8.35 -44.13
CA HIS A 235 64.14 7.20 -44.79
C HIS A 235 63.57 6.12 -43.84
N ASP A 236 63.81 6.20 -42.53
CA ASP A 236 63.50 5.15 -41.55
C ASP A 236 62.81 5.71 -40.30
N VAL A 237 61.94 4.89 -39.70
CA VAL A 237 61.31 5.08 -38.40
C VAL A 237 61.94 4.12 -37.41
N THR A 238 62.25 4.62 -36.21
CA THR A 238 62.63 3.80 -35.06
C THR A 238 61.60 3.97 -33.96
N LEU A 239 60.90 2.90 -33.60
CA LEU A 239 60.00 2.84 -32.45
C LEU A 239 60.76 2.22 -31.28
N TRP A 240 60.97 2.97 -30.21
CA TRP A 240 61.53 2.47 -28.95
C TRP A 240 60.41 1.97 -28.05
N PHE A 241 60.58 0.78 -27.48
CA PHE A 241 59.56 0.16 -26.62
C PHE A 241 59.96 0.19 -25.16
N VAL A 242 58.94 0.32 -24.30
CA VAL A 242 59.09 0.18 -22.85
C VAL A 242 59.69 -1.20 -22.54
N GLY A 243 60.91 -1.23 -22.02
CA GLY A 243 61.68 -2.46 -21.80
C GLY A 243 62.95 -2.61 -22.66
N GLY A 244 63.27 -1.61 -23.49
CA GLY A 244 64.57 -1.46 -24.16
C GLY A 244 64.72 -2.17 -25.51
N ASN A 245 63.63 -2.72 -26.06
CA ASN A 245 63.60 -3.23 -27.43
C ASN A 245 63.26 -2.11 -28.41
N ALA A 246 63.70 -2.21 -29.65
CA ALA A 246 63.35 -1.24 -30.70
C ALA A 246 62.96 -1.94 -32.00
N LEU A 247 62.03 -1.32 -32.74
CA LEU A 247 61.70 -1.69 -34.11
C LEU A 247 62.16 -0.59 -35.05
N LYS A 248 63.10 -0.90 -35.94
CA LYS A 248 63.49 -0.02 -37.05
C LYS A 248 62.89 -0.53 -38.35
N CYS A 249 62.18 0.33 -39.07
CA CYS A 249 61.56 0.01 -40.35
C CYS A 249 61.47 1.24 -41.26
N ALA A 250 61.24 1.05 -42.56
CA ALA A 250 61.10 2.18 -43.50
C ALA A 250 59.85 3.02 -43.17
N ALA A 251 59.87 4.32 -43.51
CA ALA A 251 58.77 5.27 -43.27
C ALA A 251 57.37 4.75 -43.68
N GLY A 252 57.28 4.00 -44.77
CA GLY A 252 56.02 3.42 -45.27
C GLY A 252 55.61 2.08 -44.65
N CYS A 253 56.35 1.57 -43.66
CA CYS A 253 56.07 0.26 -43.06
C CYS A 253 54.73 0.30 -42.31
N GLN A 254 53.85 -0.67 -42.57
CA GLN A 254 52.62 -0.82 -41.79
C GLN A 254 52.88 -1.70 -40.58
N VAL A 255 52.56 -1.16 -39.40
CA VAL A 255 52.68 -1.83 -38.11
C VAL A 255 51.27 -1.95 -37.52
N GLU A 256 50.97 -3.12 -36.96
CA GLU A 256 49.69 -3.39 -36.32
C GLU A 256 49.64 -2.67 -34.97
N VAL A 257 48.83 -1.62 -34.87
CA VAL A 257 48.48 -0.95 -33.61
C VAL A 257 47.31 -1.68 -32.99
N VAL A 258 47.44 -2.04 -31.72
CA VAL A 258 46.45 -2.75 -30.92
C VAL A 258 46.01 -1.88 -29.75
N SER A 259 44.85 -2.18 -29.17
CA SER A 259 44.44 -1.55 -27.91
C SER A 259 45.33 -2.00 -26.76
N ALA A 260 45.44 -1.17 -25.73
CA ALA A 260 46.19 -1.48 -24.51
C ALA A 260 45.80 -2.86 -23.94
N PRO A 261 46.77 -3.71 -23.57
CA PRO A 261 46.48 -5.02 -22.99
C PRO A 261 45.81 -4.85 -21.62
N VAL A 262 44.58 -5.35 -21.48
CA VAL A 262 43.88 -5.38 -20.19
C VAL A 262 44.65 -6.33 -19.26
N ALA A 263 45.20 -5.81 -18.17
CA ALA A 263 45.87 -6.62 -17.16
C ALA A 263 44.90 -7.69 -16.63
N ALA A 264 45.13 -8.96 -16.98
CA ALA A 264 44.39 -10.08 -16.45
C ALA A 264 44.75 -10.24 -14.95
N GLY A 265 43.94 -9.66 -14.08
CA GLY A 265 44.11 -9.71 -12.64
C GLY A 265 44.03 -11.14 -12.11
N ILE A 266 45.18 -11.66 -11.65
CA ILE A 266 45.29 -12.78 -10.73
C ILE A 266 44.57 -12.38 -9.44
N LYS A 267 43.42 -13.00 -9.12
CA LYS A 267 42.76 -12.86 -7.81
C LYS A 267 43.41 -13.83 -6.82
N VAL A 268 44.25 -13.30 -5.93
CA VAL A 268 44.59 -13.95 -4.67
C VAL A 268 43.36 -13.84 -3.76
N LYS A 269 42.84 -14.98 -3.29
CA LYS A 269 41.88 -15.03 -2.18
C LYS A 269 42.70 -14.90 -0.89
N GLU A 270 42.43 -13.88 -0.09
CA GLU A 270 42.85 -13.84 1.31
C GLU A 270 41.75 -14.44 2.18
N GLU A 271 42.19 -15.30 3.11
CA GLU A 271 41.43 -15.90 4.22
C GLU A 271 41.19 -14.90 5.35
#